data_AF-A0A443L7U6-F1
#
_entry.id   AF-A0A443L7U6-F1
#
_cell.length_a   1.000
_cell.length_b   1.000
_cell.length_c   1.000
_cell.angle_alpha   90.00
_cell.angle_beta   90.00
_cell.angle_gamma   90.00
#
_symmetry.space_group_name_H-M   'P 1'
#
loop_
_entity.id
_entity.type
_entity.pdbx_description
1 polymer ?
#
loop_
_entity_poly.entity_id
_entity_poly.type
_entity_poly.pdbx_seq_one_letter_code
_entity_poly.pdbx_strand_id
1 'polypeptide(L)'
;MLKGRLGLESAKVPYADRAGCLYLARGALTSRDGTLAFEQGDSTPADALEPGDYAIPLQGVSIILLGPGSTVSHDALRLLAHARTALAAVGEDGVRLYTAPPMIPDRSGLARLQARIWADDDLRVMTARRMYALRLGEVFPHADLDVLRGIEGARMKETYALQAQRIGVKWQGRRYDRGNPMASDLPNQALNHAASAVEAAAAIAVCATATIPQLGFIHEDPGQSFVLDVADLYRDSLTIPCAFKAAKLVTERPSENIERVTRRMTGAALAKQAVIPEMIERIKALIEGRGP
;
A
#
# COMPACT_ATOMS: atom_id res chain seq x y z
N MET A 1 37.87 -0.78 -22.06
CA MET A 1 37.22 0.49 -21.69
C MET A 1 36.45 0.96 -22.93
N LEU A 2 35.11 0.79 -22.96
CA LEU A 2 34.31 1.11 -24.15
C LEU A 2 34.00 2.63 -24.17
N LYS A 3 34.50 3.33 -25.19
CA LYS A 3 34.20 4.74 -25.48
C LYS A 3 32.72 4.88 -25.88
N GLY A 4 31.96 5.73 -25.21
CA GLY A 4 30.61 6.13 -25.64
C GLY A 4 29.51 6.19 -24.58
N ARG A 5 29.75 5.85 -23.32
CA ARG A 5 28.77 6.11 -22.24
C ARG A 5 28.93 7.54 -21.75
N LEU A 6 28.00 8.43 -22.14
CA LEU A 6 27.72 9.66 -21.38
C LEU A 6 27.58 9.26 -19.91
N GLY A 7 28.23 9.99 -19.00
CA GLY A 7 28.37 9.68 -17.56
C GLY A 7 27.08 9.69 -16.73
N LEU A 8 26.03 9.04 -17.22
CA LEU A 8 24.70 8.85 -16.61
C LEU A 8 24.75 8.02 -15.32
N GLU A 9 25.87 7.34 -15.04
CA GLU A 9 26.03 6.60 -13.78
C GLU A 9 26.04 7.52 -12.55
N SER A 10 26.35 8.82 -12.74
CA SER A 10 26.49 9.82 -11.67
C SER A 10 25.24 10.67 -11.39
N ALA A 11 24.22 10.63 -12.25
CA ALA A 11 22.99 11.42 -12.09
C ALA A 11 21.86 10.60 -11.43
N LYS A 12 22.09 10.12 -10.20
CA LYS A 12 21.11 9.31 -9.46
C LYS A 12 20.55 10.10 -8.27
N VAL A 13 19.30 10.53 -8.38
CA VAL A 13 18.55 11.13 -7.26
C VAL A 13 18.31 10.05 -6.20
N PRO A 14 18.69 10.29 -4.92
CA PRO A 14 18.36 9.40 -3.80
C PRO A 14 16.85 9.17 -3.70
N TYR A 15 16.45 7.97 -3.32
CA TYR A 15 15.03 7.58 -3.26
C TYR A 15 14.20 8.41 -2.27
N ALA A 16 14.86 9.03 -1.28
CA ALA A 16 14.25 9.95 -0.31
C ALA A 16 13.82 11.28 -0.95
N ASP A 17 14.43 11.67 -2.07
CA ASP A 17 14.22 12.94 -2.76
C ASP A 17 13.32 12.78 -4.00
N ARG A 18 12.75 11.59 -4.21
CA ARG A 18 11.82 11.28 -5.30
C ARG A 18 10.38 11.48 -4.84
N ALA A 19 9.51 11.96 -5.73
CA ALA A 19 8.07 11.79 -5.61
C ALA A 19 7.78 10.27 -5.48
N GLY A 20 7.35 9.87 -4.29
CA GLY A 20 7.38 8.48 -3.86
C GLY A 20 6.50 7.53 -4.68
N CYS A 21 5.50 8.02 -5.40
CA CYS A 21 4.56 7.18 -6.16
C CYS A 21 3.82 8.00 -7.23
N LEU A 22 3.67 7.45 -8.44
CA LEU A 22 2.86 8.01 -9.53
C LEU A 22 1.84 6.96 -10.00
N TYR A 23 0.55 7.31 -10.02
CA TYR A 23 -0.52 6.45 -10.55
C TYR A 23 -0.90 6.88 -11.96
N LEU A 24 -0.95 5.93 -12.89
CA LEU A 24 -1.29 6.13 -14.31
C LEU A 24 -2.32 5.07 -14.73
N ALA A 25 -3.41 5.44 -15.39
CA ALA A 25 -4.45 4.49 -15.82
C ALA A 25 -5.03 4.89 -17.19
N ARG A 26 -5.66 3.94 -17.89
CA ARG A 26 -6.35 4.21 -19.18
C ARG A 26 -5.48 4.93 -20.23
N GLY A 27 -4.22 4.52 -20.34
CA GLY A 27 -3.28 5.15 -21.26
C GLY A 27 -2.05 4.31 -21.56
N ALA A 28 -1.24 4.77 -22.50
CA ALA A 28 -0.06 4.05 -22.96
C ALA A 28 1.23 4.63 -22.35
N LEU A 29 1.92 3.83 -21.53
CA LEU A 29 3.25 4.15 -21.02
C LEU A 29 4.32 3.70 -22.04
N THR A 30 4.97 4.68 -22.67
CA THR A 30 5.92 4.44 -23.76
C THR A 30 7.26 5.15 -23.50
N SER A 31 8.25 4.84 -24.33
CA SER A 31 9.54 5.54 -24.37
C SER A 31 9.54 6.48 -25.58
N ARG A 32 9.83 7.75 -25.37
CA ARG A 32 10.00 8.75 -26.43
C ARG A 32 11.27 9.57 -26.15
N ASP A 33 12.18 9.62 -27.11
CA ASP A 33 13.44 10.37 -27.04
C ASP A 33 14.30 10.08 -25.78
N GLY A 34 14.30 8.82 -25.34
CA GLY A 34 15.04 8.39 -24.15
C GLY A 34 14.40 8.77 -22.81
N THR A 35 13.17 9.30 -22.83
CA THR A 35 12.34 9.63 -21.67
C THR A 35 11.09 8.76 -21.62
N LEU A 36 10.42 8.72 -20.46
CA LEU A 36 9.10 8.11 -20.37
C LEU A 36 8.03 9.13 -20.78
N ALA A 37 7.08 8.67 -21.59
CA ALA A 37 5.89 9.41 -21.96
C ALA A 37 4.64 8.58 -21.61
N PHE A 38 3.60 9.25 -21.16
CA PHE A 38 2.31 8.62 -20.90
C PHE A 38 1.23 9.34 -21.70
N GLU A 39 0.64 8.61 -22.65
CA GLU A 39 -0.48 9.09 -23.45
C GLU A 39 -1.78 8.65 -22.75
N GLN A 40 -2.40 9.58 -22.03
CA GLN A 40 -3.67 9.38 -21.34
C GLN A 40 -4.80 9.38 -22.38
N GLY A 41 -5.50 8.26 -22.50
CA GLY A 41 -6.73 8.16 -23.28
C GLY A 41 -7.93 8.71 -22.51
N ASP A 42 -9.14 8.26 -22.86
CA ASP A 42 -10.37 8.69 -22.18
C ASP A 42 -10.26 8.52 -20.66
N SER A 43 -10.36 9.64 -19.94
CA SER A 43 -10.28 9.69 -18.49
C SER A 43 -11.67 9.50 -17.86
N THR A 44 -11.65 9.14 -16.60
CA THR A 44 -12.81 9.15 -15.71
C THR A 44 -12.56 10.17 -14.60
N PRO A 45 -13.59 10.61 -13.86
CA PRO A 45 -13.39 11.52 -12.72
C PRO A 45 -12.50 10.99 -11.59
N ALA A 46 -12.11 9.71 -11.63
CA ALA A 46 -11.20 9.09 -10.67
C ALA A 46 -9.73 9.15 -11.13
N ASP A 47 -9.46 9.52 -12.39
CA ASP A 47 -8.11 9.66 -12.91
C ASP A 47 -7.42 10.93 -12.40
N ALA A 48 -6.11 10.82 -12.22
CA ALA A 48 -5.27 11.96 -11.85
C ALA A 48 -4.94 12.87 -13.04
N LEU A 49 -5.08 12.36 -14.27
CA LEU A 49 -4.70 13.03 -15.51
C LEU A 49 -5.90 13.13 -16.46
N GLU A 50 -6.04 14.28 -17.10
CA GLU A 50 -6.96 14.47 -18.23
C GLU A 50 -6.38 13.88 -19.51
N PRO A 51 -7.19 13.59 -20.55
CA PRO A 51 -6.68 13.09 -21.82
C PRO A 51 -5.59 14.01 -22.39
N GLY A 52 -4.46 13.43 -22.77
CA GLY A 52 -3.29 14.21 -23.17
C GLY A 52 -1.99 13.43 -23.14
N ASP A 53 -0.91 14.13 -23.50
CA ASP A 53 0.44 13.56 -23.60
C ASP A 53 1.33 14.16 -22.51
N TYR A 54 1.84 13.29 -21.63
CA TYR A 54 2.57 13.69 -20.42
C TYR A 54 3.99 13.14 -20.44
N ALA A 55 4.97 14.03 -20.27
CA ALA A 55 6.34 13.63 -19.96
C ALA A 55 6.44 13.16 -18.50
N ILE A 56 6.97 11.96 -18.27
CA ILE A 56 7.11 11.40 -16.92
C ILE A 56 8.54 11.63 -16.41
N PRO A 57 8.72 12.33 -15.28
CA PRO A 57 10.04 12.64 -14.73
C PRO A 57 10.66 11.40 -14.07
N LEU A 58 11.19 10.49 -14.88
CA LEU A 58 11.67 9.17 -14.47
C LEU A 58 12.63 9.19 -13.26
N GLN A 59 13.53 10.18 -13.17
CA GLN A 59 14.49 10.28 -12.06
C GLN A 59 13.86 10.71 -10.74
N GLY A 60 12.72 11.39 -10.80
CA GLY A 60 11.97 11.87 -9.64
C GLY A 60 10.89 10.90 -9.19
N VAL A 61 10.69 9.75 -9.86
CA VAL A 61 9.63 8.80 -9.52
C VAL A 61 10.22 7.51 -9.00
N SER A 62 9.75 7.08 -7.83
CA SER A 62 10.14 5.82 -7.20
C SER A 62 9.38 4.63 -7.79
N ILE A 63 8.05 4.72 -7.89
CA ILE A 63 7.20 3.69 -8.45
C ILE A 63 6.09 4.27 -9.33
N ILE A 64 5.84 3.61 -10.45
CA ILE A 64 4.64 3.79 -11.27
C ILE A 64 3.64 2.68 -10.94
N LEU A 65 2.44 3.07 -10.53
CA LEU A 65 1.28 2.20 -10.38
C LEU A 65 0.45 2.27 -11.66
N LEU A 66 0.47 1.21 -12.44
CA LEU A 66 -0.23 1.12 -13.72
C LEU A 66 -1.62 0.52 -13.51
N GLY A 67 -2.64 1.36 -13.52
CA GLY A 67 -4.04 1.00 -13.33
C GLY A 67 -4.70 0.35 -14.56
N PRO A 68 -5.97 -0.03 -14.44
CA PRO A 68 -6.71 -0.69 -15.52
C PRO A 68 -6.82 0.16 -16.79
N GLY A 69 -6.90 -0.52 -17.94
CA GLY A 69 -7.00 0.13 -19.24
C GLY A 69 -5.68 0.70 -19.77
N SER A 70 -4.58 0.49 -19.06
CA SER A 70 -3.26 0.93 -19.49
C SER A 70 -2.46 -0.15 -20.21
N THR A 71 -1.55 0.31 -21.07
CA THR A 71 -0.53 -0.54 -21.71
C THR A 71 0.86 -0.02 -21.36
N VAL A 72 1.87 -0.90 -21.44
CA VAL A 72 3.27 -0.53 -21.24
C VAL A 72 4.10 -1.14 -22.36
N SER A 73 4.95 -0.33 -23.00
CA SER A 73 5.86 -0.83 -24.04
C SER A 73 7.11 -1.48 -23.43
N HIS A 74 7.74 -2.37 -24.18
CA HIS A 74 9.00 -3.00 -23.77
C HIS A 74 10.10 -1.96 -23.48
N ASP A 75 10.21 -0.92 -24.31
CA ASP A 75 11.23 0.13 -24.10
C ASP A 75 10.96 0.97 -22.85
N ALA A 76 9.69 1.19 -22.50
CA ALA A 76 9.35 1.80 -21.21
C ALA A 76 9.83 0.93 -20.05
N LEU A 77 9.62 -0.40 -20.10
CA LEU A 77 10.15 -1.34 -19.09
C LEU A 77 11.68 -1.28 -19.00
N ARG A 78 12.37 -1.18 -20.14
CA ARG A 78 13.84 -1.04 -20.19
C ARG A 78 14.32 0.25 -19.52
N LEU A 79 13.65 1.38 -19.76
CA LEU A 79 13.97 2.67 -19.13
C LEU A 79 13.69 2.65 -17.62
N LEU A 80 12.55 2.09 -17.21
CA LEU A 80 12.18 1.91 -15.81
C LEU A 80 13.25 1.11 -15.05
N ALA A 81 13.66 -0.03 -15.60
CA ALA A 81 14.73 -0.86 -15.03
C ALA A 81 16.06 -0.09 -14.95
N HIS A 82 16.42 0.68 -15.99
CA HIS A 82 17.64 1.48 -15.99
C HIS A 82 17.66 2.55 -14.89
N ALA A 83 16.54 3.26 -14.72
CA ALA A 83 16.41 4.32 -13.71
C ALA A 83 16.04 3.82 -12.30
N ARG A 84 15.81 2.50 -12.17
CA ARG A 84 15.36 1.85 -10.93
C ARG A 84 14.04 2.43 -10.42
N THR A 85 13.18 2.75 -11.37
CA THR A 85 11.80 3.15 -11.10
C THR A 85 10.94 1.91 -11.26
N ALA A 86 10.19 1.63 -10.21
CA ALA A 86 9.34 0.46 -10.15
C ALA A 86 8.14 0.57 -11.09
N LEU A 87 7.60 -0.57 -11.48
CA LEU A 87 6.28 -0.66 -12.11
C LEU A 87 5.47 -1.76 -11.46
N ALA A 88 4.28 -1.42 -10.98
CA ALA A 88 3.32 -2.37 -10.44
C ALA A 88 2.00 -2.22 -11.19
N ALA A 89 1.48 -3.30 -11.77
CA ALA A 89 0.12 -3.27 -12.30
C ALA A 89 -0.86 -3.41 -11.14
N VAL A 90 -1.80 -2.48 -11.07
CA VAL A 90 -2.73 -2.35 -9.96
C VAL A 90 -4.19 -2.31 -10.43
N GLY A 91 -5.11 -2.55 -9.49
CA GLY A 91 -6.53 -2.26 -9.68
C GLY A 91 -6.82 -0.77 -9.75
N GLU A 92 -8.08 -0.42 -10.05
CA GLU A 92 -8.56 0.97 -9.98
C GLU A 92 -8.19 1.58 -8.63
N ASP A 93 -7.63 2.79 -8.63
CA ASP A 93 -7.16 3.52 -7.44
C ASP A 93 -6.04 2.84 -6.62
N GLY A 94 -5.30 1.89 -7.21
CA GLY A 94 -4.18 1.23 -6.53
C GLY A 94 -4.60 0.16 -5.51
N VAL A 95 -5.88 -0.21 -5.47
CA VAL A 95 -6.48 -1.02 -4.40
C VAL A 95 -6.23 -2.53 -4.50
N ARG A 96 -5.54 -2.97 -5.55
CA ARG A 96 -5.13 -4.36 -5.77
C ARG A 96 -3.77 -4.36 -6.45
N LEU A 97 -2.94 -5.34 -6.14
CA LEU A 97 -1.66 -5.56 -6.81
C LEU A 97 -1.77 -6.84 -7.64
N TYR A 98 -1.46 -6.78 -8.94
CA TYR A 98 -1.59 -7.92 -9.87
C TYR A 98 -0.25 -8.46 -10.36
N THR A 99 0.80 -7.64 -10.37
CA THR A 99 2.15 -8.07 -10.75
C THR A 99 2.96 -8.55 -9.56
N ALA A 100 3.97 -9.39 -9.82
CA ALA A 100 5.03 -9.66 -8.86
C ALA A 100 5.64 -8.34 -8.36
N PRO A 101 6.24 -8.32 -7.14
CA PRO A 101 6.98 -7.18 -6.63
C PRO A 101 7.87 -6.60 -7.72
N PRO A 102 7.76 -5.29 -8.04
CA PRO A 102 8.64 -4.69 -9.03
C PRO A 102 10.10 -5.00 -8.69
N MET A 103 10.88 -5.32 -9.72
CA MET A 103 12.31 -5.59 -9.59
C MET A 103 13.06 -4.26 -9.35
N ILE A 104 12.95 -3.70 -8.15
CA ILE A 104 13.38 -2.31 -7.92
C ILE A 104 14.87 -2.17 -7.60
N PRO A 105 15.49 -2.89 -6.64
CA PRO A 105 16.76 -2.41 -6.15
C PRO A 105 17.91 -3.38 -6.40
N ASP A 106 19.04 -2.81 -6.82
CA ASP A 106 20.38 -3.38 -6.62
C ASP A 106 20.82 -3.32 -5.13
N ARG A 107 19.87 -3.13 -4.21
CA ARG A 107 20.09 -2.91 -2.79
C ARG A 107 19.27 -3.90 -1.99
N SER A 108 19.94 -4.69 -1.16
CA SER A 108 19.35 -5.67 -0.26
C SER A 108 19.59 -5.31 1.20
N GLY A 109 19.86 -4.03 1.51
CA GLY A 109 20.19 -3.57 2.86
C GLY A 109 19.07 -3.89 3.86
N LEU A 110 17.86 -3.41 3.59
CA LEU A 110 16.69 -3.63 4.43
C LEU A 110 16.25 -5.11 4.43
N ALA A 111 16.20 -5.79 3.28
CA ALA A 111 15.95 -7.24 3.23
C ALA A 111 16.90 -8.04 4.15
N ARG A 112 18.22 -7.79 4.08
CA ARG A 112 19.19 -8.50 4.91
C ARG A 112 19.03 -8.18 6.39
N LEU A 113 18.67 -6.94 6.73
CA LEU A 113 18.42 -6.55 8.11
C LEU A 113 17.14 -7.17 8.64
N GLN A 114 16.04 -7.10 7.89
CA GLN A 114 14.80 -7.78 8.21
C GLN A 114 15.01 -9.28 8.42
N ALA A 115 15.75 -9.95 7.53
CA ALA A 115 16.05 -11.37 7.67
C ALA A 115 16.84 -11.68 8.96
N ARG A 116 17.79 -10.83 9.35
CA ARG A 116 18.50 -10.97 10.64
C ARG A 116 17.59 -10.77 11.84
N ILE A 117 16.74 -9.74 11.81
CA ILE A 117 15.78 -9.47 12.89
C ILE A 117 14.77 -10.61 13.00
N TRP A 118 14.28 -11.12 11.87
CA TRP A 118 13.29 -12.19 11.84
C TRP A 118 13.84 -13.54 12.32
N ALA A 119 15.11 -13.82 12.04
CA ALA A 119 15.79 -15.04 12.44
C ALA A 119 16.21 -15.07 13.91
N ASP A 120 16.20 -13.93 14.60
CA ASP A 120 16.51 -13.80 16.02
C ASP A 120 15.22 -13.63 16.82
N ASP A 121 14.93 -14.57 17.73
CA ASP A 121 13.65 -14.61 18.45
C ASP A 121 13.42 -13.35 19.32
N ASP A 122 14.46 -12.84 19.97
CA ASP A 122 14.36 -11.66 20.83
C ASP A 122 14.12 -10.39 20.00
N LEU A 123 14.85 -10.23 18.89
CA LEU A 123 14.65 -9.12 17.97
C LEU A 123 13.29 -9.19 17.26
N ARG A 124 12.81 -10.40 16.94
CA ARG A 124 11.47 -10.60 16.36
C ARG A 124 10.39 -10.14 17.33
N VAL A 125 10.44 -10.57 18.60
CA VAL A 125 9.48 -10.14 19.63
C VAL A 125 9.58 -8.63 19.89
N MET A 126 10.80 -8.07 19.98
CA MET A 126 10.99 -6.63 20.13
C MET A 126 10.34 -5.85 18.99
N THR A 127 10.49 -6.33 17.75
CA THR A 127 9.93 -5.68 16.56
C THR A 127 8.41 -5.78 16.55
N ALA A 128 7.83 -6.93 16.90
CA ALA A 128 6.39 -7.08 17.09
C ALA A 128 5.83 -6.10 18.15
N ARG A 129 6.52 -5.95 19.29
CA ARG A 129 6.15 -4.96 20.33
C ARG A 129 6.17 -3.51 19.80
N ARG A 130 7.16 -3.16 18.98
CA ARG A 130 7.22 -1.84 18.32
C ARG A 130 6.03 -1.64 17.39
N MET A 131 5.65 -2.65 16.62
CA MET A 131 4.47 -2.59 15.75
C MET A 131 3.17 -2.43 16.56
N TYR A 132 3.01 -3.16 17.65
CA TYR A 132 1.90 -2.94 18.59
C TYR A 132 1.91 -1.53 19.17
N ALA A 133 3.08 -0.99 19.52
CA ALA A 133 3.17 0.36 20.05
C ALA A 133 2.75 1.42 19.02
N LEU A 134 3.13 1.25 17.75
CA LEU A 134 2.69 2.13 16.65
C LEU A 134 1.17 2.08 16.47
N ARG A 135 0.56 0.90 16.62
CA ARG A 135 -0.89 0.70 16.46
C ARG A 135 -1.69 1.23 17.65
N LEU A 136 -1.21 0.97 18.87
CA LEU A 136 -1.90 1.31 20.11
C LEU A 136 -1.58 2.74 20.59
N GLY A 137 -0.57 3.40 20.02
CA GLY A 137 -0.11 4.73 20.45
C GLY A 137 0.54 4.73 21.84
N GLU A 138 0.93 3.57 22.34
CA GLU A 138 1.44 3.36 23.70
C GLU A 138 2.54 2.29 23.69
N VAL A 139 3.60 2.50 24.46
CA VAL A 139 4.73 1.56 24.52
C VAL A 139 4.49 0.52 25.61
N PHE A 140 4.67 -0.75 25.27
CA PHE A 140 4.53 -1.88 26.19
C PHE A 140 5.85 -2.68 26.29
N PRO A 141 6.82 -2.24 27.10
CA PRO A 141 8.19 -2.77 27.05
C PRO A 141 8.31 -4.26 27.39
N HIS A 142 7.44 -4.73 28.29
CA HIS A 142 7.54 -6.07 28.89
C HIS A 142 6.28 -6.92 28.68
N ALA A 143 5.31 -6.44 27.89
CA ALA A 143 4.09 -7.20 27.65
C ALA A 143 4.38 -8.43 26.77
N ASP A 144 3.73 -9.53 27.11
CA ASP A 144 3.68 -10.71 26.26
C ASP A 144 2.89 -10.41 24.98
N LEU A 145 3.24 -11.06 23.86
CA LEU A 145 2.55 -10.87 22.58
C LEU A 145 1.08 -11.29 22.66
N ASP A 146 0.73 -12.31 23.46
CA ASP A 146 -0.64 -12.74 23.65
C ASP A 146 -1.47 -11.69 24.40
N VAL A 147 -0.86 -11.01 25.37
CA VAL A 147 -1.48 -9.88 26.08
C VAL A 147 -1.71 -8.72 25.11
N LEU A 148 -0.72 -8.38 24.29
CA LEU A 148 -0.85 -7.32 23.29
C LEU A 148 -1.94 -7.62 22.25
N ARG A 149 -2.02 -8.87 21.79
CA ARG A 149 -3.08 -9.35 20.90
C ARG A 149 -4.46 -9.25 21.55
N GLY A 150 -4.56 -9.55 22.85
CA GLY A 150 -5.79 -9.38 23.63
C GLY A 150 -6.25 -7.92 23.73
N ILE A 151 -5.31 -7.01 24.05
CA ILE A 151 -5.55 -5.56 24.12
C ILE A 151 -6.00 -5.03 22.75
N GLU A 152 -5.28 -5.39 21.69
CA GLU A 152 -5.61 -5.03 20.32
C GLU A 152 -7.00 -5.51 19.92
N GLY A 153 -7.33 -6.78 20.22
CA GLY A 153 -8.65 -7.33 19.91
C GLY A 153 -9.79 -6.61 20.63
N ALA A 154 -9.58 -6.20 21.88
CA ALA A 154 -10.56 -5.43 22.64
C ALA A 154 -10.72 -4.01 22.08
N ARG A 155 -9.61 -3.29 21.87
CA ARG A 155 -9.62 -1.94 21.29
C ARG A 155 -10.24 -1.94 19.90
N MET A 156 -9.96 -2.96 19.07
CA MET A 156 -10.53 -3.06 17.74
C MET A 156 -12.07 -3.17 17.75
N LYS A 157 -12.63 -3.97 18.65
CA LYS A 157 -14.10 -4.07 18.82
C LYS A 157 -14.70 -2.73 19.22
N GLU A 158 -14.05 -2.01 20.12
CA GLU A 158 -14.45 -0.68 20.55
C GLU A 158 -14.35 0.35 19.42
N THR A 159 -13.24 0.36 18.68
CA THR A 159 -13.05 1.22 17.49
C THR A 159 -14.15 1.01 16.47
N TYR A 160 -14.53 -0.25 16.18
CA TYR A 160 -15.67 -0.51 15.32
C TYR A 160 -16.98 0.07 15.89
N ALA A 161 -17.28 -0.15 17.17
CA ALA A 161 -18.50 0.34 17.78
C ALA A 161 -18.59 1.87 17.76
N LEU A 162 -17.51 2.56 18.13
CA LEU A 162 -17.43 4.02 18.14
C LEU A 162 -17.56 4.61 16.73
N GLN A 163 -16.88 4.03 15.74
CA GLN A 163 -16.98 4.49 14.34
C GLN A 163 -18.38 4.23 13.77
N ALA A 164 -18.99 3.08 14.06
CA ALA A 164 -20.36 2.76 13.65
C ALA A 164 -21.35 3.79 14.21
N GLN A 165 -21.23 4.10 15.51
CA GLN A 165 -22.05 5.11 16.18
C GLN A 165 -21.86 6.50 15.57
N ARG A 166 -20.60 6.92 15.38
CA ARG A 166 -20.25 8.24 14.83
C ARG A 166 -20.78 8.45 13.42
N ILE A 167 -20.73 7.42 12.57
CA ILE A 167 -21.16 7.49 11.16
C ILE A 167 -22.67 7.20 11.02
N GLY A 168 -23.28 6.55 12.03
CA GLY A 168 -24.69 6.16 11.99
C GLY A 168 -24.94 4.91 11.15
N VAL A 169 -24.08 3.90 11.30
CA VAL A 169 -24.16 2.59 10.63
C VAL A 169 -24.50 1.51 11.65
N LYS A 170 -25.42 0.60 11.30
CA LYS A 170 -25.72 -0.56 12.16
C LYS A 170 -24.56 -1.55 12.10
N TRP A 171 -23.95 -1.85 13.26
CA TRP A 171 -22.83 -2.79 13.36
C TRP A 171 -23.15 -3.94 14.31
N GLN A 172 -22.92 -5.18 13.86
CA GLN A 172 -23.19 -6.41 14.62
C GLN A 172 -21.94 -7.28 14.80
N GLY A 173 -20.77 -6.66 14.68
CA GLY A 173 -19.48 -7.35 14.71
C GLY A 173 -18.94 -7.70 13.31
N ARG A 174 -17.63 -8.00 13.28
CA ARG A 174 -16.94 -8.42 12.06
C ARG A 174 -17.36 -9.84 11.71
N ARG A 175 -17.90 -10.04 10.51
CA ARG A 175 -18.30 -11.35 9.98
C ARG A 175 -17.74 -11.51 8.58
N TYR A 176 -17.10 -12.65 8.32
CA TYR A 176 -16.54 -12.97 7.01
C TYR A 176 -16.93 -14.41 6.65
N ASP A 177 -17.72 -14.56 5.59
CA ASP A 177 -18.05 -15.85 5.01
C ASP A 177 -17.21 -16.05 3.73
N ARG A 178 -16.30 -17.04 3.77
CA ARG A 178 -15.43 -17.39 2.63
C ARG A 178 -16.22 -18.01 1.47
N GLY A 179 -17.35 -18.68 1.75
CA GLY A 179 -18.19 -19.32 0.75
C GLY A 179 -19.20 -18.39 0.10
N ASN A 180 -19.56 -17.29 0.78
CA ASN A 180 -20.46 -16.27 0.24
C ASN A 180 -20.11 -14.84 0.73
N PRO A 181 -19.07 -14.20 0.17
CA PRO A 181 -18.62 -12.88 0.61
C PRO A 181 -19.71 -11.79 0.55
N MET A 182 -20.65 -11.92 -0.38
CA MET A 182 -21.77 -10.98 -0.59
C MET A 182 -22.94 -11.18 0.36
N ALA A 183 -22.98 -12.27 1.14
CA ALA A 183 -24.03 -12.49 2.15
C ALA A 183 -23.84 -11.62 3.40
N SER A 184 -22.67 -10.98 3.56
CA SER A 184 -22.39 -10.11 4.70
C SER A 184 -23.09 -8.76 4.57
N ASP A 185 -23.31 -8.04 5.68
CA ASP A 185 -23.90 -6.71 5.63
C ASP A 185 -22.97 -5.70 4.93
N LEU A 186 -23.54 -4.57 4.46
CA LEU A 186 -22.78 -3.54 3.74
C LEU A 186 -21.49 -3.10 4.46
N PRO A 187 -21.46 -2.91 5.79
CA PRO A 187 -20.23 -2.58 6.51
C PRO A 187 -19.16 -3.66 6.40
N ASN A 188 -19.52 -4.94 6.52
CA ASN A 188 -18.56 -6.04 6.38
C ASN A 188 -18.05 -6.19 4.94
N GLN A 189 -18.92 -6.02 3.93
CA GLN A 189 -18.50 -5.99 2.52
C GLN A 189 -17.54 -4.82 2.26
N ALA A 190 -17.90 -3.61 2.71
CA ALA A 190 -17.04 -2.43 2.59
C ALA A 190 -15.68 -2.65 3.27
N LEU A 191 -15.66 -3.21 4.48
CA LEU A 191 -14.41 -3.51 5.18
C LEU A 191 -13.52 -4.48 4.39
N ASN A 192 -14.09 -5.48 3.71
CA ASN A 192 -13.30 -6.37 2.84
C ASN A 192 -12.65 -5.57 1.70
N HIS A 193 -13.41 -4.70 1.02
CA HIS A 193 -12.90 -3.91 -0.09
C HIS A 193 -11.86 -2.86 0.35
N ALA A 194 -12.10 -2.19 1.48
CA ALA A 194 -11.16 -1.22 2.05
C ALA A 194 -9.88 -1.91 2.57
N ALA A 195 -10.00 -3.09 3.20
CA ALA A 195 -8.85 -3.85 3.66
C ALA A 195 -7.95 -4.25 2.48
N SER A 196 -8.52 -4.85 1.42
CA SER A 196 -7.75 -5.17 0.21
C SER A 196 -7.05 -3.95 -0.39
N ALA A 197 -7.71 -2.78 -0.36
CA ALA A 197 -7.11 -1.54 -0.85
C ALA A 197 -5.88 -1.10 -0.05
N VAL A 198 -5.96 -1.18 1.27
CA VAL A 198 -4.85 -0.82 2.18
C VAL A 198 -3.74 -1.87 2.14
N GLU A 199 -4.09 -3.16 2.01
CA GLU A 199 -3.12 -4.25 1.80
C GLU A 199 -2.33 -4.05 0.50
N ALA A 200 -2.99 -3.62 -0.59
CA ALA A 200 -2.29 -3.30 -1.83
C ALA A 200 -1.32 -2.11 -1.66
N ALA A 201 -1.72 -1.06 -0.93
CA ALA A 201 -0.84 0.06 -0.59
C ALA A 201 0.37 -0.39 0.25
N ALA A 202 0.15 -1.28 1.23
CA ALA A 202 1.22 -1.86 2.04
C ALA A 202 2.17 -2.72 1.18
N ALA A 203 1.64 -3.52 0.25
CA ALA A 203 2.44 -4.32 -0.67
C ALA A 203 3.35 -3.43 -1.53
N ILE A 204 2.84 -2.29 -2.01
CA ILE A 204 3.62 -1.28 -2.73
C ILE A 204 4.79 -0.77 -1.87
N ALA A 205 4.54 -0.42 -0.61
CA ALA A 205 5.56 0.07 0.31
C ALA A 205 6.62 -1.00 0.66
N VAL A 206 6.20 -2.25 0.88
CA VAL A 206 7.11 -3.40 1.10
C VAL A 206 8.01 -3.61 -0.12
N CYS A 207 7.45 -3.55 -1.32
CA CYS A 207 8.24 -3.65 -2.56
C CYS A 207 9.22 -2.49 -2.71
N ALA A 208 8.76 -1.26 -2.47
CA ALA A 208 9.58 -0.04 -2.59
C ALA A 208 10.78 -0.03 -1.62
N THR A 209 10.64 -0.67 -0.47
CA THR A 209 11.70 -0.80 0.55
C THR A 209 12.58 -2.03 0.36
N ALA A 210 12.31 -2.85 -0.64
CA ALA A 210 13.01 -4.12 -0.85
C ALA A 210 12.95 -5.05 0.37
N THR A 211 11.88 -4.96 1.16
CA THR A 211 11.65 -5.88 2.27
C THR A 211 10.98 -7.14 1.76
N ILE A 212 11.11 -8.24 2.50
CA ILE A 212 10.66 -9.58 2.15
C ILE A 212 9.20 -9.75 2.62
N PRO A 213 8.22 -9.87 1.71
CA PRO A 213 6.80 -9.95 2.07
C PRO A 213 6.45 -11.11 3.01
N GLN A 214 7.19 -12.21 2.92
CA GLN A 214 6.94 -13.43 3.71
C GLN A 214 7.40 -13.31 5.17
N LEU A 215 8.32 -12.39 5.49
CA LEU A 215 8.93 -12.30 6.82
C LEU A 215 8.21 -11.25 7.68
N GLY A 216 7.01 -11.59 8.16
CA GLY A 216 6.27 -10.78 9.13
C GLY A 216 6.69 -11.01 10.58
N PHE A 217 6.28 -10.10 11.45
CA PHE A 217 6.54 -10.05 12.88
C PHE A 217 5.30 -10.32 13.73
N ILE A 218 4.08 -10.03 13.22
CA ILE A 218 2.82 -10.30 13.95
C ILE A 218 2.03 -11.42 13.25
N HIS A 219 1.89 -11.35 11.93
CA HIS A 219 1.19 -12.36 11.14
C HIS A 219 2.10 -13.52 10.75
N GLU A 220 1.50 -14.71 10.67
CA GLU A 220 2.10 -15.95 10.17
C GLU A 220 1.32 -16.45 8.94
N ASP A 221 1.22 -15.59 7.92
CA ASP A 221 0.71 -15.95 6.60
C ASP A 221 1.85 -16.42 5.65
N PRO A 222 1.70 -17.56 4.96
CA PRO A 222 2.78 -18.15 4.18
C PRO A 222 3.25 -17.30 2.97
N GLY A 223 2.48 -16.30 2.54
CA GLY A 223 2.81 -15.51 1.34
C GLY A 223 3.06 -14.03 1.60
N GLN A 224 2.31 -13.39 2.52
CA GLN A 224 2.27 -11.93 2.63
C GLN A 224 2.25 -11.40 4.08
N SER A 225 2.79 -12.15 5.04
CA SER A 225 2.82 -11.76 6.47
C SER A 225 3.22 -10.30 6.73
N PHE A 226 4.33 -9.84 6.15
CA PHE A 226 4.82 -8.48 6.40
C PHE A 226 3.95 -7.40 5.74
N VAL A 227 3.28 -7.72 4.63
CA VAL A 227 2.30 -6.81 4.01
C VAL A 227 1.10 -6.62 4.95
N LEU A 228 0.60 -7.71 5.54
CA LEU A 228 -0.50 -7.68 6.50
C LEU A 228 -0.12 -6.88 7.75
N ASP A 229 1.09 -7.11 8.28
CA ASP A 229 1.62 -6.37 9.42
C ASP A 229 1.64 -4.85 9.18
N VAL A 230 2.11 -4.42 8.01
CA VAL A 230 2.15 -3.00 7.63
C VAL A 230 0.75 -2.43 7.40
N ALA A 231 -0.14 -3.19 6.73
CA ALA A 231 -1.51 -2.76 6.46
C ALA A 231 -2.31 -2.53 7.76
N ASP A 232 -2.11 -3.39 8.75
CA ASP A 232 -2.84 -3.35 10.03
C ASP A 232 -2.51 -2.11 10.88
N LEU A 233 -1.37 -1.45 10.64
CA LEU A 233 -1.05 -0.15 11.26
C LEU A 233 -2.04 0.96 10.87
N TYR A 234 -2.78 0.79 9.77
CA TYR A 234 -3.69 1.79 9.20
C TYR A 234 -5.17 1.39 9.32
N ARG A 235 -5.47 0.28 10.01
CA ARG A 235 -6.83 -0.23 10.11
C ARG A 235 -7.78 0.79 10.77
N ASP A 236 -7.34 1.37 11.87
CA ASP A 236 -8.11 2.28 12.73
C ASP A 236 -8.27 3.67 12.11
N SER A 237 -7.18 4.19 11.52
CA SER A 237 -7.08 5.54 10.98
C SER A 237 -7.66 5.67 9.57
N LEU A 238 -7.67 4.59 8.79
CA LEU A 238 -8.02 4.62 7.37
C LEU A 238 -9.07 3.57 6.99
N THR A 239 -8.80 2.28 7.20
CA THR A 239 -9.65 1.20 6.68
C THR A 239 -11.07 1.28 7.23
N ILE A 240 -11.22 1.38 8.55
CA ILE A 240 -12.54 1.39 9.21
C ILE A 240 -13.33 2.66 8.85
N PRO A 241 -12.76 3.88 8.96
CA PRO A 241 -13.46 5.10 8.57
C PRO A 241 -13.93 5.09 7.11
N CYS A 242 -13.09 4.65 6.16
CA CYS A 242 -13.46 4.59 4.74
C CYS A 242 -14.57 3.57 4.49
N ALA A 243 -14.45 2.36 5.05
CA ALA A 243 -15.47 1.32 4.90
C ALA A 243 -16.84 1.75 5.44
N PHE A 244 -16.88 2.34 6.63
CA PHE A 244 -18.16 2.70 7.25
C PHE A 244 -18.81 3.90 6.58
N LYS A 245 -18.02 4.88 6.13
CA LYS A 245 -18.54 5.99 5.31
C LYS A 245 -19.10 5.49 3.98
N ALA A 246 -18.43 4.55 3.32
CA ALA A 246 -18.93 3.93 2.09
C ALA A 246 -20.23 3.15 2.34
N ALA A 247 -20.30 2.35 3.40
CA ALA A 247 -21.51 1.62 3.77
C ALA A 247 -22.69 2.56 4.07
N LYS A 248 -22.45 3.68 4.77
CA LYS A 248 -23.47 4.71 5.02
C LYS A 248 -23.97 5.33 3.72
N LEU A 249 -23.07 5.72 2.83
CA LEU A 249 -23.42 6.31 1.54
C LEU A 249 -24.27 5.38 0.69
N VAL A 250 -23.91 4.10 0.59
CA VAL A 250 -24.67 3.10 -0.18
C VAL A 250 -26.01 2.77 0.49
N THR A 251 -26.09 2.81 1.82
CA THR A 251 -27.37 2.69 2.53
C THR A 251 -28.32 3.83 2.16
N GLU A 252 -27.80 5.05 2.00
CA GLU A 252 -28.58 6.23 1.58
C GLU A 252 -28.83 6.29 0.07
N ARG A 253 -28.01 5.59 -0.73
CA ARG A 253 -28.06 5.55 -2.19
C ARG A 253 -27.97 4.10 -2.69
N PRO A 254 -29.06 3.31 -2.61
CA PRO A 254 -29.01 1.86 -2.89
C PRO A 254 -28.67 1.48 -4.34
N SER A 255 -28.70 2.43 -5.28
CA SER A 255 -28.27 2.23 -6.66
C SER A 255 -26.74 2.20 -6.82
N GLU A 256 -25.99 2.63 -5.81
CA GLU A 256 -24.54 2.62 -5.81
C GLU A 256 -24.00 1.22 -5.49
N ASN A 257 -22.89 0.85 -6.14
CA ASN A 257 -22.21 -0.41 -5.89
C ASN A 257 -21.19 -0.26 -4.73
N ILE A 258 -21.32 -1.09 -3.68
CA ILE A 258 -20.49 -0.98 -2.47
C ILE A 258 -19.00 -1.19 -2.72
N GLU A 259 -18.62 -2.09 -3.63
CA GLU A 259 -17.23 -2.30 -4.03
C GLU A 259 -16.65 -1.03 -4.66
N ARG A 260 -17.33 -0.47 -5.67
CA ARG A 260 -16.88 0.72 -6.38
C ARG A 260 -16.77 1.93 -5.44
N VAL A 261 -17.80 2.18 -4.63
CA VAL A 261 -17.81 3.31 -3.69
C VAL A 261 -16.68 3.18 -2.68
N THR A 262 -16.50 1.99 -2.10
CA THR A 262 -15.49 1.78 -1.07
C THR A 262 -14.07 1.92 -1.62
N ARG A 263 -13.80 1.38 -2.81
CA ARG A 263 -12.49 1.50 -3.46
C ARG A 263 -12.12 2.94 -3.78
N ARG A 264 -13.01 3.68 -4.44
CA ARG A 264 -12.77 5.11 -4.74
C ARG A 264 -12.54 5.94 -3.50
N MET A 265 -13.35 5.72 -2.46
CA MET A 265 -13.20 6.44 -1.20
C MET A 265 -11.87 6.11 -0.51
N THR A 266 -11.47 4.84 -0.51
CA THR A 266 -10.21 4.40 0.11
C THR A 266 -9.00 4.89 -0.69
N GLY A 267 -9.05 4.78 -2.01
CA GLY A 267 -8.02 5.29 -2.92
C GLY A 267 -7.81 6.81 -2.81
N ALA A 268 -8.90 7.58 -2.81
CA ALA A 268 -8.83 9.03 -2.59
C ALA A 268 -8.22 9.39 -1.23
N ALA A 269 -8.53 8.62 -0.18
CA ALA A 269 -7.97 8.82 1.15
C ALA A 269 -6.47 8.47 1.21
N LEU A 270 -6.05 7.37 0.59
CA LEU A 270 -4.65 6.96 0.46
C LEU A 270 -3.81 8.05 -0.22
N ALA A 271 -4.31 8.60 -1.33
CA ALA A 271 -3.65 9.68 -2.06
C ALA A 271 -3.59 10.98 -1.25
N LYS A 272 -4.73 11.44 -0.73
CA LYS A 272 -4.83 12.70 0.01
C LYS A 272 -3.95 12.74 1.27
N GLN A 273 -3.78 11.61 1.94
CA GLN A 273 -3.00 11.51 3.18
C GLN A 273 -1.54 11.08 2.93
N ALA A 274 -1.12 10.88 1.67
CA ALA A 274 0.22 10.40 1.33
C ALA A 274 0.61 9.11 2.09
N VAL A 275 -0.32 8.16 2.21
CA VAL A 275 -0.18 6.96 3.05
C VAL A 275 0.97 6.06 2.60
N ILE A 276 1.15 5.86 1.29
CA ILE A 276 2.23 5.00 0.77
C ILE A 276 3.63 5.57 1.12
N PRO A 277 3.92 6.86 0.87
CA PRO A 277 5.15 7.49 1.38
C PRO A 277 5.37 7.30 2.88
N GLU A 278 4.31 7.47 3.69
CA GLU A 278 4.38 7.26 5.13
C GLU A 278 4.70 5.80 5.49
N MET A 279 4.06 4.83 4.82
CA MET A 279 4.34 3.39 5.00
C MET A 279 5.80 3.07 4.69
N ILE A 280 6.37 3.65 3.63
CA ILE A 280 7.78 3.47 3.26
C ILE A 280 8.69 3.96 4.39
N GLU A 281 8.46 5.15 4.93
CA GLU A 281 9.27 5.68 6.03
C GLU A 281 9.10 4.89 7.32
N ARG A 282 7.87 4.44 7.64
CA ARG A 282 7.60 3.56 8.79
C ARG A 282 8.33 2.23 8.66
N ILE A 283 8.32 1.59 7.49
CA ILE A 283 9.07 0.34 7.26
C ILE A 283 10.57 0.57 7.48
N LYS A 284 11.14 1.64 6.92
CA LYS A 284 12.56 1.98 7.13
C LYS A 284 12.86 2.18 8.62
N ALA A 285 12.07 2.99 9.32
CA ALA A 285 12.24 3.25 10.75
C ALA A 285 12.17 1.96 11.57
N LEU A 286 11.17 1.10 11.31
CA LEU A 286 10.99 -0.18 11.98
C LEU A 286 12.20 -1.10 11.80
N ILE A 287 12.65 -1.30 10.55
CA ILE A 287 13.74 -2.23 10.22
C ILE A 287 15.11 -1.69 10.66
N GLU A 288 15.34 -0.39 10.55
CA GLU A 288 16.60 0.25 11.00
C GLU A 288 16.65 0.46 12.53
N GLY A 289 15.54 0.21 13.22
CA GLY A 289 15.43 0.38 14.67
C GLY A 289 15.48 1.83 15.13
N ARG A 290 15.09 2.77 14.26
CA ARG A 290 14.91 4.17 14.62
C ARG A 290 13.66 4.30 15.50
N GLY A 291 13.68 5.22 16.46
CA GLY A 291 12.52 5.51 17.31
C GLY A 291 11.30 5.95 16.48
N PRO A 292 10.09 5.92 17.07
CA PRO A 292 8.91 6.49 16.43
C PRO A 292 9.10 7.99 16.12
#